data_AF-A0A1I6FTL9-F1
#
_entry.id   AF-A0A1I6FTL9-F1
#
_cell.length_a   1.000
_cell.length_b   1.000
_cell.length_c   1.000
_cell.angle_alpha   90.00
_cell.angle_beta   90.00
_cell.angle_gamma   90.00
#
_symmetry.space_group_name_H-M   'P 1'
#
loop_
_entity.id
_entity.type
_entity.pdbx_description
1 polymer ?
#
loop_
_entity_poly.entity_id
_entity_poly.type
_entity_poly.pdbx_seq_one_letter_code
_entity_poly.pdbx_strand_id
1 'polypeptide(L)'
;MATTRSPLFVLSALVLAAFVPLAVMWVAVAGWSGIGYLLGFALYFLVFHLVIPARVYVHARDNGSNAVLAWTALAFVLPVLGAAVYFLVGMAFDRVEPTA
;
A
#
# COMPACT_ATOMS: atom_id res chain seq x y z
N MET A 1 6.37 -34.43 -1.58
CA MET A 1 6.70 -33.25 -2.42
C MET A 1 6.16 -32.02 -1.71
N ALA A 2 7.01 -31.06 -1.33
CA ALA A 2 6.55 -29.82 -0.74
C ALA A 2 5.91 -28.97 -1.85
N THR A 3 4.60 -28.78 -1.79
CA THR A 3 3.88 -27.88 -2.71
C THR A 3 4.39 -26.46 -2.44
N THR A 4 5.18 -25.91 -3.36
CA THR A 4 5.66 -24.54 -3.26
C THR A 4 4.44 -23.63 -3.31
N ARG A 5 4.08 -23.02 -2.17
CA ARG A 5 2.95 -22.09 -2.13
C ARG A 5 3.24 -20.94 -3.09
N SER A 6 2.22 -20.57 -3.89
CA SER A 6 2.32 -19.44 -4.80
C SER A 6 2.86 -18.21 -4.06
N PRO A 7 3.92 -17.53 -4.55
CA PRO A 7 4.45 -16.31 -3.94
C PRO A 7 3.37 -15.24 -3.72
N LEU A 8 2.38 -15.17 -4.63
CA LEU A 8 1.23 -14.27 -4.50
C LEU A 8 0.34 -14.61 -3.31
N PHE A 9 0.16 -15.91 -3.01
CA PHE A 9 -0.59 -16.34 -1.84
C PHE A 9 0.10 -15.95 -0.54
N VAL A 10 1.43 -16.15 -0.47
CA VAL A 10 2.24 -15.76 0.69
C VAL A 10 2.20 -14.24 0.90
N LEU A 11 2.37 -13.46 -0.16
CA LEU A 11 2.30 -12.00 -0.10
C LEU A 11 0.92 -11.51 0.36
N SER A 12 -0.16 -12.08 -0.19
CA SER A 12 -1.52 -11.73 0.22
C SER A 12 -1.77 -12.04 1.70
N ALA A 13 -1.29 -13.20 2.18
CA ALA A 13 -1.40 -13.58 3.58
C ALA A 13 -0.60 -12.63 4.50
N LEU A 14 0.61 -12.22 4.09
CA LEU A 14 1.42 -11.25 4.84
C LEU A 14 0.72 -9.88 4.91
N VAL A 15 0.14 -9.41 3.81
CA VAL A 15 -0.60 -8.15 3.77
C VAL A 15 -1.82 -8.21 4.69
N LEU A 16 -2.61 -9.28 4.64
CA LEU A 16 -3.74 -9.47 5.57
C LEU A 16 -3.28 -9.53 7.02
N ALA A 17 -2.18 -10.24 7.31
CA ALA A 17 -1.60 -10.33 8.64
C ALA A 17 -1.14 -8.96 9.18
N ALA A 18 -0.79 -8.01 8.32
CA ALA A 18 -0.47 -6.64 8.72
C ALA A 18 -1.72 -5.76 8.85
N PHE A 19 -2.64 -5.81 7.89
CA PHE A 19 -3.80 -4.92 7.84
C PHE A 19 -4.88 -5.27 8.87
N VAL A 20 -5.08 -6.55 9.20
CA VAL A 20 -6.11 -6.97 10.16
C VAL A 20 -5.83 -6.45 11.57
N PRO A 21 -4.63 -6.63 12.16
CA PRO A 21 -4.30 -6.05 13.46
C PRO A 21 -4.37 -4.52 13.44
N LEU A 22 -3.94 -3.89 12.35
CA LEU A 22 -4.00 -2.44 12.20
C LEU A 22 -5.45 -1.93 12.24
N ALA A 23 -6.37 -2.62 11.56
CA ALA A 23 -7.79 -2.30 11.58
C ALA A 23 -8.42 -2.52 12.95
N VAL A 24 -8.10 -3.64 13.61
CA VAL A 24 -8.57 -3.94 14.97
C VAL A 24 -8.09 -2.87 15.95
N MET A 25 -6.80 -2.52 15.90
CA MET A 25 -6.21 -1.47 16.73
C MET A 25 -6.89 -0.13 16.48
N TRP A 26 -7.09 0.24 15.21
CA TRP A 26 -7.73 1.49 14.85
C TRP A 26 -9.14 1.59 15.43
N VAL A 27 -9.97 0.57 15.21
CA VAL A 27 -11.34 0.53 15.72
C VAL A 27 -11.36 0.53 17.25
N ALA A 28 -10.43 -0.17 17.90
CA ALA A 28 -10.34 -0.21 19.35
C ALA A 28 -9.95 1.14 19.98
N VAL A 29 -9.10 1.94 19.31
CA VAL A 29 -8.55 3.18 19.87
C VAL A 29 -9.33 4.42 19.41
N ALA A 30 -9.64 4.53 18.12
CA ALA A 30 -10.30 5.69 17.51
C ALA A 30 -11.80 5.48 17.30
N GLY A 31 -12.32 4.25 17.48
CA GLY A 31 -13.69 3.91 17.15
C GLY A 31 -13.92 3.71 15.65
N TRP A 32 -15.18 3.74 15.23
CA TRP A 32 -15.56 3.57 13.82
C TRP A 32 -15.37 4.84 12.98
N SER A 33 -15.13 5.99 13.62
CA SER A 33 -14.84 7.23 12.92
C SER A 33 -13.53 7.10 12.14
N GLY A 34 -13.52 7.59 10.90
CA GLY A 34 -12.34 7.54 10.04
C GLY A 34 -12.00 6.14 9.50
N ILE A 35 -12.82 5.10 9.72
CA ILE A 35 -12.58 3.77 9.12
C ILE A 35 -12.56 3.82 7.58
N GLY A 36 -13.26 4.80 6.99
CA GLY A 36 -13.19 5.09 5.56
C GLY A 36 -11.78 5.47 5.10
N TYR A 37 -11.01 6.19 5.92
CA TYR A 37 -9.61 6.48 5.62
C TYR A 37 -8.74 5.23 5.65
N LEU A 38 -8.95 4.36 6.64
CA LEU A 38 -8.22 3.09 6.71
C LEU A 38 -8.55 2.19 5.52
N LEU A 39 -9.83 2.06 5.15
CA LEU A 39 -10.26 1.30 3.99
C LEU A 39 -9.73 1.91 2.68
N GLY A 40 -9.73 3.24 2.56
CA GLY A 40 -9.14 3.95 1.44
C GLY A 40 -7.63 3.69 1.33
N PHE A 41 -6.91 3.74 2.45
CA PHE A 41 -5.50 3.40 2.50
C PHE A 41 -5.24 1.93 2.14
N ALA A 42 -6.05 0.99 2.64
CA ALA A 42 -5.94 -0.42 2.30
C ALA A 42 -6.17 -0.66 0.81
N LEU A 43 -7.18 -0.01 0.22
CA LEU A 43 -7.46 -0.10 -1.21
C LEU A 43 -6.31 0.48 -2.03
N TYR A 44 -5.82 1.67 -1.68
CA TYR A 44 -4.64 2.28 -2.28
C TYR A 44 -3.43 1.33 -2.21
N PHE A 45 -3.18 0.75 -1.04
CA PHE A 45 -2.09 -0.17 -0.82
C PHE A 45 -2.19 -1.38 -1.77
N LEU A 46 -3.33 -2.08 -1.78
CA LEU A 46 -3.55 -3.27 -2.61
C LEU A 46 -3.43 -2.96 -4.11
N VAL A 47 -3.96 -1.83 -4.57
CA VAL A 47 -3.91 -1.48 -5.99
C VAL A 47 -2.49 -1.14 -6.43
N PHE A 48 -1.81 -0.24 -5.71
CA PHE A 48 -0.54 0.32 -6.17
C PHE A 48 0.69 -0.54 -5.81
N HIS A 49 0.59 -1.41 -4.81
CA HIS A 49 1.73 -2.21 -4.32
C HIS A 49 1.63 -3.68 -4.71
N LEU A 50 0.45 -4.11 -5.09
CA LEU A 50 0.15 -5.51 -5.36
C LEU A 50 -0.35 -5.69 -6.79
N VAL A 51 -1.48 -5.09 -7.15
CA VAL A 51 -2.13 -5.32 -8.45
C VAL A 51 -1.33 -4.73 -9.61
N ILE A 52 -0.98 -3.44 -9.54
CA ILE A 52 -0.22 -2.77 -10.60
C ILE A 52 1.15 -3.43 -10.79
N PRO A 53 1.98 -3.64 -9.73
CA PRO A 53 3.28 -4.27 -9.89
C PRO A 53 3.18 -5.71 -10.42
N ALA A 54 2.19 -6.50 -9.97
CA ALA A 54 1.98 -7.85 -10.48
C ALA A 54 1.63 -7.84 -11.99
N ARG A 55 0.76 -6.94 -12.45
CA ARG A 55 0.45 -6.81 -13.89
C ARG A 55 1.66 -6.42 -14.69
N VAL A 56 2.46 -5.46 -14.21
CA VAL A 56 3.65 -5.04 -14.92
C VAL A 56 4.70 -6.14 -14.96
N TYR A 57 4.88 -6.89 -13.86
CA TYR A 57 5.76 -8.04 -13.83
C TYR A 57 5.37 -9.09 -14.88
N VAL A 58 4.08 -9.47 -14.93
CA VAL A 58 3.57 -10.45 -15.92
C VAL A 58 3.81 -9.92 -17.33
N HIS A 59 3.44 -8.67 -17.61
CA HIS A 59 3.65 -8.06 -18.91
C HIS A 59 5.13 -7.99 -19.32
N ALA A 60 6.02 -7.57 -18.42
CA ALA A 60 7.45 -7.48 -18.68
C ALA A 60 8.06 -8.87 -18.92
N ARG A 61 7.64 -9.88 -18.16
CA ARG A 61 8.05 -11.28 -18.34
C ARG A 61 7.66 -11.79 -19.72
N ASP A 62 6.40 -11.57 -20.11
CA ASP A 62 5.86 -12.08 -21.37
C ASP A 62 6.48 -11.39 -22.60
N ASN A 63 7.06 -10.19 -22.42
CA ASN A 63 7.70 -9.41 -23.48
C ASN A 63 9.24 -9.40 -23.40
N GLY A 64 9.86 -10.20 -22.52
CA GLY A 64 11.33 -10.27 -22.37
C GLY A 64 11.98 -8.95 -21.92
N SER A 65 11.21 -8.07 -21.26
CA SER A 65 11.65 -6.74 -20.86
C SER A 65 12.30 -6.73 -19.48
N ASN A 66 13.45 -6.05 -19.34
CA ASN A 66 14.12 -5.81 -18.06
C ASN A 66 13.43 -4.74 -17.18
N ALA A 67 12.25 -4.25 -17.58
CA ALA A 67 11.48 -3.26 -16.82
C ALA A 67 11.05 -3.73 -15.41
N VAL A 68 11.19 -5.03 -15.11
CA VAL A 68 10.89 -5.62 -13.80
C VAL A 68 11.59 -4.89 -12.66
N LEU A 69 12.87 -4.53 -12.81
CA LEU A 69 13.65 -3.84 -11.77
C LEU A 69 13.14 -2.41 -11.53
N ALA A 70 12.93 -1.64 -12.60
CA ALA A 70 12.44 -0.26 -12.52
C ALA A 70 11.03 -0.20 -11.90
N TRP A 71 10.18 -1.15 -12.23
CA TRP A 71 8.82 -1.22 -11.67
C TRP A 71 8.76 -1.72 -10.24
N THR A 72 9.63 -2.67 -9.87
CA THR A 72 9.76 -3.09 -8.47
C THR A 72 10.22 -1.92 -7.61
N ALA A 73 11.18 -1.12 -8.09
CA ALA A 73 11.64 0.09 -7.40
C ALA A 73 10.52 1.13 -7.28
N LEU A 74 9.78 1.42 -8.36
CA LEU A 74 8.64 2.34 -8.33
C LEU A 74 7.55 1.92 -7.34
N ALA A 75 7.18 0.63 -7.34
CA ALA A 75 6.19 0.07 -6.43
C ALA A 75 6.58 0.20 -4.95
N PHE A 76 7.89 0.21 -4.66
CA PHE A 76 8.42 0.38 -3.31
C PHE A 76 8.56 1.86 -2.90
N VAL A 77 8.82 2.75 -3.85
CA VAL A 77 9.07 4.18 -3.58
C VAL A 77 7.78 5.01 -3.59
N LEU A 78 6.82 4.70 -4.47
CA LEU A 78 5.51 5.37 -4.50
C LEU A 78 4.76 5.43 -3.15
N PRO A 79 4.71 4.37 -2.31
CA PRO A 79 4.08 4.47 -0.98
C PRO A 79 4.73 5.52 -0.11
N VAL A 80 6.06 5.54 -0.10
CA VAL A 80 6.85 6.48 0.70
C VAL A 80 6.61 7.89 0.21
N LEU A 81 6.55 8.10 -1.11
CA LEU A 81 6.17 9.38 -1.70
C LEU A 81 4.73 9.76 -1.37
N GLY A 82 3.78 8.83 -1.42
CA GLY A 82 2.38 9.08 -1.08
C GLY A 82 2.20 9.49 0.38
N ALA A 83 2.87 8.79 1.30
CA ALA A 83 2.91 9.15 2.71
C ALA A 83 3.57 10.53 2.91
N ALA A 84 4.73 10.77 2.28
CA ALA A 84 5.41 12.06 2.33
C ALA A 84 4.51 13.19 1.85
N VAL A 85 3.82 13.03 0.71
CA VAL A 85 2.87 14.02 0.19
C VAL A 85 1.71 14.22 1.16
N TYR A 86 1.12 13.16 1.70
CA TYR A 86 0.04 13.28 2.70
C TYR A 86 0.48 14.13 3.91
N PHE A 87 1.65 13.86 4.48
CA PHE A 87 2.17 14.63 5.62
C PHE A 87 2.57 16.06 5.23
N LEU A 88 3.18 16.26 4.07
CA LEU A 88 3.56 17.60 3.58
C LEU A 88 2.33 18.47 3.32
N VAL A 89 1.27 17.89 2.74
CA VAL A 89 -0.01 18.56 2.50
C VAL A 89 -0.69 18.89 3.82
N GLY A 90 -0.78 17.93 4.76
CA GLY A 90 -1.30 18.18 6.11
C GLY A 90 -0.55 19.32 6.82
N MET A 91 0.78 19.27 6.84
CA MET A 91 1.61 20.34 7.42
C MET A 91 1.45 21.69 6.73
N ALA A 92 1.22 21.71 5.41
CA ALA A 92 1.00 22.96 4.69
C ALA A 92 -0.34 23.59 5.09
N PHE A 93 -1.39 22.79 5.26
CA PHE A 93 -2.72 23.29 5.63
C PHE A 93 -2.84 23.61 7.14
N ASP A 94 -2.22 22.84 8.02
CA ASP A 94 -2.17 23.12 9.46
C ASP A 94 -1.42 24.44 9.78
N ARG A 95 -0.50 24.86 8.89
CA ARG A 95 0.19 26.16 9.02
C ARG A 95 -0.63 27.35 8.51
N VAL A 96 -1.76 27.11 7.83
CA VAL A 96 -2.60 28.16 7.22
C VAL A 96 -3.80 28.49 8.10
N GLU A 97 -4.25 27.59 8.97
CA GLU A 97 -5.27 27.91 9.98
C GLU A 97 -4.63 28.64 11.18
N PRO A 98 -5.07 29.88 11.50
CA PRO A 98 -4.67 30.52 12.75
C PRO A 98 -5.17 29.65 13.90
N THR A 99 -4.28 29.32 14.83
CA THR A 99 -4.67 28.72 16.12
C THR A 99 -5.68 29.64 16.79
N ALA A 100 -6.95 29.24 16.78
CA ALA A 100 -8.04 29.94 17.47
C ALA A 100 -7.97 29.74 18.99
#